data_AF-A0A9W8Y3U7-F1
#
_entry.id   AF-A0A9W8Y3U7-F1
#
_cell.length_a   1.000
_cell.length_b   1.000
_cell.length_c   1.000
_cell.angle_alpha   90.00
_cell.angle_beta   90.00
_cell.angle_gamma   90.00
#
_symmetry.space_group_name_H-M   'P 1'
#
loop_
_entity.id
_entity.type
_entity.pdbx_description
1 polymer ?
#
loop_
_entity_poly.entity_id
_entity_poly.type
_entity_poly.pdbx_seq_one_letter_code
_entity_poly.pdbx_strand_id
1 'polypeptide(L)'
;MLATSTRPAVAGPNGKATYHTVTALKRWSCDDKELPAVSDIKSIHIYDFDNTLFASPLPNKQLWSPPTIGQLCAPDMFLNGGWWHDSGILAATGEGLEKEEPRAWAGWWNEDIVTLVEASMAQKDALSVLLTGRGEANFGELIKRIARSRKLAFDMVCLKPAIGPAGQKFRSTMEFKQELLKDIVYTYKDAESLKIYEDRVKHTKGFRDFFFQFNQDLMNAKSQASRKPISTDVIQVAENAKQLDPVAETAEIQKLINAHNIQVKSGNVPPGTPPYQIKKTVYYTAYMIPSSVAEKLTSLVSLPQGIPRDDIKYLANSILITPKKCPKSILAKVGGIGAKVKWKVTGISCFENKLWAARCEPVPKTAKYYSENPTPTVVLAIRKNGRPAEAARIVNWHPVPQDQAFEFESVVGEKQQLRIEEETANENEYESYFPNKAHRKDRRSQEPHDRHGDHRAHHARGGRDDNRPSSYRGGNRERGRGGHRSNAYGNRGGQRGGYRGDRGGGGRGRGRGGGGSQYRSLDDVDNGYGQRGQDNNPDAFY
;
A
#
# COMPACT_ATOMS: atom_id res chain seq x y z
N MET A 1 -1.85 -1.03 -35.71
CA MET A 1 -2.02 -2.33 -36.38
C MET A 1 -1.36 -3.41 -35.52
N LEU A 2 -2.17 -4.19 -34.83
CA LEU A 2 -1.92 -5.58 -34.41
C LEU A 2 -3.32 -6.13 -34.12
N ALA A 3 -3.88 -6.79 -35.13
CA ALA A 3 -5.18 -7.44 -35.05
C ALA A 3 -5.05 -8.70 -34.19
N THR A 4 -5.65 -8.70 -33.00
CA THR A 4 -5.92 -9.94 -32.28
C THR A 4 -7.04 -10.66 -33.00
N SER A 5 -6.64 -11.73 -33.68
CA SER A 5 -7.45 -12.66 -34.46
C SER A 5 -8.73 -13.09 -33.72
N THR A 6 -9.86 -12.54 -34.14
CA THR A 6 -11.18 -13.13 -33.93
C THR A 6 -11.39 -14.24 -34.95
N ARG A 7 -11.00 -15.47 -34.62
CA ARG A 7 -11.52 -16.66 -35.31
C ARG A 7 -11.98 -17.73 -34.31
N PRO A 8 -13.07 -18.44 -34.60
CA PRO A 8 -13.89 -19.10 -33.58
C PRO A 8 -13.64 -20.62 -33.52
N ALA A 9 -14.16 -21.22 -32.44
CA ALA A 9 -14.65 -22.59 -32.30
C ALA A 9 -13.82 -23.60 -31.51
N VAL A 10 -14.49 -24.23 -30.55
CA VAL A 10 -14.59 -25.70 -30.50
C VAL A 10 -16.07 -26.06 -30.54
N ALA A 11 -16.48 -26.88 -31.51
CA ALA A 11 -17.85 -27.31 -31.72
C ALA A 11 -18.20 -28.49 -30.81
N GLY A 12 -19.32 -28.39 -30.09
CA GLY A 12 -19.97 -29.56 -29.50
C GLY A 12 -20.67 -30.41 -30.57
N PRO A 13 -21.15 -31.63 -30.22
CA PRO A 13 -21.57 -32.65 -31.18
C PRO A 13 -22.70 -32.26 -32.15
N ASN A 14 -23.42 -31.17 -31.90
CA ASN A 14 -24.61 -30.76 -32.65
C ASN A 14 -24.49 -29.40 -33.36
N GLY A 15 -23.29 -28.82 -33.52
CA GLY A 15 -23.08 -27.66 -34.39
C GLY A 15 -23.83 -26.35 -34.02
N LYS A 16 -24.48 -26.27 -32.85
CA LYS A 16 -25.08 -25.03 -32.33
C LYS A 16 -24.15 -24.36 -31.31
N ALA A 17 -23.74 -23.12 -31.60
CA ALA A 17 -22.99 -22.27 -30.68
C ALA A 17 -23.83 -21.98 -29.43
N THR A 18 -23.50 -22.65 -28.33
CA THR A 18 -24.22 -22.57 -27.05
C THR A 18 -23.24 -22.11 -25.96
N TYR A 19 -22.77 -20.87 -26.06
CA TYR A 19 -21.85 -20.27 -25.07
C TYR A 19 -22.60 -19.57 -23.91
N HIS A 20 -23.82 -19.09 -24.15
CA HIS A 20 -24.55 -18.24 -23.20
C HIS A 20 -25.89 -18.87 -22.83
N THR A 21 -25.85 -19.82 -21.90
CA THR A 21 -27.03 -20.50 -21.33
C THR A 21 -26.97 -20.39 -19.81
N VAL A 22 -28.13 -20.46 -19.15
CA VAL A 22 -28.21 -20.43 -17.69
C VAL A 22 -27.36 -21.53 -17.04
N THR A 23 -27.38 -22.73 -17.63
CA THR A 23 -26.55 -23.87 -17.16
C THR A 23 -25.05 -23.62 -17.30
N ALA A 24 -24.61 -22.99 -18.40
CA ALA A 24 -23.20 -22.63 -18.57
C ALA A 24 -22.80 -21.52 -17.60
N LEU A 25 -23.68 -20.53 -17.41
CA LEU A 25 -23.46 -19.40 -16.51
C LEU A 25 -23.31 -19.85 -15.05
N LYS A 26 -24.06 -20.87 -14.62
CA LYS A 26 -23.98 -21.45 -13.27
C LYS A 26 -22.55 -21.86 -12.88
N ARG A 27 -21.71 -22.25 -13.84
CA ARG A 27 -20.31 -22.66 -13.61
C ARG A 27 -19.40 -21.53 -13.12
N TRP A 28 -19.83 -20.29 -13.21
CA TRP A 28 -19.11 -19.14 -12.66
C TRP A 28 -19.40 -18.90 -11.18
N SER A 29 -20.50 -19.45 -10.66
CA SER A 29 -20.90 -19.30 -9.25
C SER A 29 -20.32 -20.43 -8.42
N CYS A 30 -19.78 -20.11 -7.25
CA CYS A 30 -19.35 -21.09 -6.25
C CYS A 30 -20.48 -21.49 -5.27
N ASP A 31 -21.71 -21.02 -5.54
CA ASP A 31 -22.94 -21.45 -4.87
C ASP A 31 -23.83 -22.22 -5.85
N ASP A 32 -24.54 -23.22 -5.34
CA ASP A 32 -25.30 -24.22 -6.13
C ASP A 32 -26.74 -23.79 -6.45
N LYS A 33 -27.08 -22.53 -6.18
CA LYS A 33 -28.44 -21.98 -6.38
C LYS A 33 -28.87 -22.12 -7.84
N GLU A 34 -30.13 -22.51 -8.04
CA GLU A 34 -30.74 -22.51 -9.36
C GLU A 34 -30.94 -21.07 -9.84
N LEU A 35 -30.52 -20.82 -11.07
CA LEU A 35 -30.56 -19.49 -11.66
C LEU A 35 -31.92 -19.24 -12.33
N PRO A 36 -32.49 -18.04 -12.23
CA PRO A 36 -33.76 -17.69 -12.88
C PRO A 36 -33.72 -17.87 -14.40
N ALA A 37 -34.89 -18.10 -15.00
CA ALA A 37 -35.01 -18.22 -16.45
C ALA A 37 -34.68 -16.88 -17.14
N VAL A 38 -34.18 -16.97 -18.38
CA VAL A 38 -33.74 -15.79 -19.15
C VAL A 38 -34.87 -14.76 -19.31
N SER A 39 -36.10 -15.23 -19.52
CA SER A 39 -37.29 -14.39 -19.71
C SER A 39 -37.68 -13.57 -18.48
N ASP A 40 -37.27 -14.03 -17.29
CA ASP A 40 -37.75 -13.51 -16.01
C ASP A 40 -36.92 -12.32 -15.55
N ILE A 41 -35.68 -12.17 -16.08
CA ILE A 41 -34.74 -11.15 -15.66
C ILE A 41 -34.74 -9.96 -16.61
N LYS A 42 -35.01 -8.78 -16.04
CA LYS A 42 -34.97 -7.47 -16.70
C LYS A 42 -33.86 -6.57 -16.18
N SER A 43 -33.37 -6.80 -14.97
CA SER A 43 -32.31 -6.01 -14.35
C SER A 43 -31.19 -6.90 -13.82
N ILE A 44 -29.95 -6.46 -13.95
CA ILE A 44 -28.78 -7.17 -13.41
C ILE A 44 -28.09 -6.24 -12.43
N HIS A 45 -27.90 -6.68 -11.18
CA HIS A 45 -27.25 -5.91 -10.14
C HIS A 45 -26.00 -6.64 -9.65
N ILE A 46 -24.85 -5.99 -9.81
CA ILE A 46 -23.52 -6.52 -9.48
C ILE A 46 -22.97 -5.75 -8.29
N TYR A 47 -22.62 -6.48 -7.24
CA TYR A 47 -22.04 -5.94 -6.02
C TYR A 47 -20.63 -6.46 -5.84
N ASP A 48 -19.63 -5.59 -5.95
CA ASP A 48 -18.28 -5.96 -5.52
C ASP A 48 -18.26 -6.24 -4.01
N PHE A 49 -17.44 -7.19 -3.57
CA PHE A 49 -17.35 -7.57 -2.17
C PHE A 49 -16.45 -6.65 -1.37
N ASP A 50 -15.15 -6.64 -1.71
CA ASP A 50 -14.11 -6.00 -0.91
C ASP A 50 -14.23 -4.48 -0.93
N ASN A 51 -14.37 -3.87 0.25
CA ASN A 51 -14.52 -2.43 0.50
C ASN A 51 -15.68 -1.73 -0.23
N THR A 52 -16.53 -2.51 -0.91
CA THR A 52 -17.79 -2.08 -1.51
C THR A 52 -18.95 -2.53 -0.62
N LEU A 53 -19.23 -3.84 -0.57
CA LEU A 53 -20.26 -4.43 0.28
C LEU A 53 -19.76 -4.69 1.71
N PHE A 54 -18.54 -5.21 1.83
CA PHE A 54 -17.93 -5.64 3.09
C PHE A 54 -16.60 -4.91 3.30
N ALA A 55 -16.37 -4.37 4.48
CA ALA A 55 -15.18 -3.60 4.84
C ALA A 55 -13.95 -4.51 5.09
N SER A 56 -13.56 -5.29 4.10
CA SER A 56 -12.39 -6.17 4.17
C SER A 56 -11.17 -5.40 4.69
N PRO A 57 -10.48 -5.91 5.73
CA PRO A 57 -9.46 -5.14 6.41
C PRO A 57 -8.31 -4.79 5.48
N LEU A 58 -7.81 -3.56 5.61
CA LEU A 58 -6.62 -3.07 4.96
C LEU A 58 -5.42 -3.19 5.90
N PRO A 59 -4.20 -3.36 5.35
CA PRO A 59 -2.99 -3.32 6.15
C PRO A 59 -2.87 -2.03 6.96
N ASN A 60 -2.51 -2.14 8.24
CA ASN A 60 -2.39 -0.99 9.11
C ASN A 60 -1.11 -0.19 8.80
N LYS A 61 -1.29 0.96 8.13
CA LYS A 61 -0.21 1.90 7.76
C LYS A 61 0.55 2.49 8.97
N GLN A 62 -0.03 2.41 10.17
CA GLN A 62 0.59 2.87 11.40
C GLN A 62 1.46 1.78 12.02
N LEU A 63 1.05 0.52 11.87
CA LEU A 63 1.76 -0.65 12.35
C LEU A 63 2.96 -0.98 11.45
N TRP A 64 2.77 -1.04 10.14
CA TRP A 64 3.78 -1.49 9.18
C TRP A 64 4.46 -0.35 8.43
N SER A 65 5.72 -0.58 8.06
CA SER A 65 6.46 0.35 7.19
C SER A 65 5.88 0.37 5.77
N PRO A 66 5.94 1.50 5.05
CA PRO A 66 5.39 1.59 3.69
C PRO A 66 5.95 0.55 2.70
N PRO A 67 7.26 0.20 2.70
CA PRO A 67 7.77 -0.90 1.88
C PRO A 67 7.11 -2.24 2.22
N THR A 68 6.89 -2.51 3.51
CA THR A 68 6.24 -3.74 3.97
C THR A 68 4.77 -3.80 3.58
N ILE A 69 4.06 -2.67 3.55
CA ILE A 69 2.70 -2.63 2.97
C ILE A 69 2.72 -3.08 1.50
N GLY A 70 3.69 -2.60 0.73
CA GLY A 70 3.87 -3.04 -0.65
C GLY A 70 4.14 -4.54 -0.78
N GLN A 71 4.98 -5.11 0.09
CA GLN A 71 5.26 -6.54 0.16
C GLN A 71 4.02 -7.36 0.53
N LEU A 72 3.27 -6.93 1.55
CA LEU A 72 2.05 -7.61 1.98
C LEU A 72 1.00 -7.62 0.86
N CYS A 73 0.85 -6.53 0.12
CA CYS A 73 -0.11 -6.47 -0.99
C CYS A 73 0.32 -7.30 -2.22
N ALA A 74 1.61 -7.67 -2.34
CA ALA A 74 2.11 -8.40 -3.50
C ALA A 74 1.69 -9.88 -3.46
N PRO A 75 1.18 -10.43 -4.57
CA PRO A 75 0.72 -11.82 -4.64
C PRO A 75 1.86 -12.84 -4.48
N ASP A 76 3.07 -12.47 -4.87
CA ASP A 76 4.25 -13.33 -5.01
C ASP A 76 5.26 -13.18 -3.87
N MET A 77 5.02 -12.29 -2.91
CA MET A 77 5.90 -12.10 -1.75
C MET A 77 6.01 -13.37 -0.91
N PHE A 78 4.90 -14.08 -0.70
CA PHE A 78 4.87 -15.34 0.03
C PHE A 78 4.38 -16.48 -0.87
N LEU A 79 4.87 -17.70 -0.62
CA LEU A 79 4.49 -18.90 -1.37
C LEU A 79 2.98 -19.20 -1.27
N ASN A 80 2.37 -18.87 -0.14
CA ASN A 80 0.94 -19.00 0.13
C ASN A 80 0.13 -17.74 -0.23
N GLY A 81 0.76 -16.75 -0.86
CA GLY A 81 0.13 -15.50 -1.29
C GLY A 81 0.23 -14.35 -0.27
N GLY A 82 -0.03 -13.14 -0.75
CA GLY A 82 -0.06 -11.93 0.10
C GLY A 82 -1.39 -11.69 0.82
N TRP A 83 -1.55 -10.46 1.32
CA TRP A 83 -2.70 -9.95 2.09
C TRP A 83 -4.07 -10.32 1.51
N TRP A 84 -4.20 -10.20 0.19
CA TRP A 84 -5.47 -10.44 -0.52
C TRP A 84 -5.70 -11.91 -0.91
N HIS A 85 -4.71 -12.79 -0.67
CA HIS A 85 -4.70 -14.19 -1.13
C HIS A 85 -4.77 -15.18 0.03
N ASP A 86 -4.47 -14.73 1.25
CA ASP A 86 -4.59 -15.51 2.47
C ASP A 86 -5.99 -15.31 3.09
N SER A 87 -6.75 -16.40 3.24
CA SER A 87 -8.10 -16.36 3.80
C SER A 87 -8.12 -16.20 5.32
N GLY A 88 -7.00 -16.48 6.01
CA GLY A 88 -6.84 -16.23 7.43
C GLY A 88 -6.96 -14.74 7.78
N ILE A 89 -6.42 -13.86 6.94
CA ILE A 89 -6.53 -12.41 7.13
C ILE A 89 -7.99 -11.94 7.05
N LEU A 90 -8.75 -12.42 6.07
CA LEU A 90 -10.18 -12.09 5.99
C LEU A 90 -10.96 -12.74 7.14
N ALA A 91 -10.64 -13.97 7.53
CA ALA A 91 -11.28 -14.66 8.64
C ALA A 91 -10.99 -14.00 10.01
N ALA A 92 -9.87 -13.28 10.14
CA ALA A 92 -9.50 -12.53 11.34
C ALA A 92 -10.23 -11.18 11.48
N THR A 93 -11.06 -10.80 10.51
CA THR A 93 -11.88 -9.58 10.57
C THR A 93 -12.67 -9.50 11.89
N GLY A 94 -12.72 -8.30 12.49
CA GLY A 94 -13.34 -8.08 13.80
C GLY A 94 -12.55 -8.75 14.91
N GLU A 95 -13.22 -9.53 15.76
CA GLU A 95 -12.57 -10.40 16.74
C GLU A 95 -12.30 -11.82 16.22
N GLY A 96 -12.41 -12.03 14.90
CA GLY A 96 -12.21 -13.30 14.23
C GLY A 96 -13.48 -14.11 14.01
N LEU A 97 -13.38 -15.06 13.09
CA LEU A 97 -14.47 -15.85 12.50
C LEU A 97 -15.46 -16.40 13.53
N GLU A 98 -14.98 -17.06 14.59
CA GLU A 98 -15.83 -17.73 15.58
C GLU A 98 -16.75 -16.76 16.36
N LYS A 99 -16.28 -15.53 16.60
CA LYS A 99 -17.05 -14.52 17.33
C LYS A 99 -17.89 -13.65 16.41
N GLU A 100 -17.39 -13.36 15.22
CA GLU A 100 -18.05 -12.44 14.29
C GLU A 100 -19.15 -13.10 13.47
N GLU A 101 -19.04 -14.40 13.14
CA GLU A 101 -20.08 -15.07 12.35
C GLU A 101 -21.44 -15.08 13.05
N PRO A 102 -21.56 -15.40 14.36
CA PRO A 102 -22.84 -15.29 15.07
C PRO A 102 -23.35 -13.84 15.18
N ARG A 103 -22.47 -12.85 15.11
CA ARG A 103 -22.79 -11.42 15.11
C ARG A 103 -23.07 -10.88 13.71
N ALA A 104 -23.00 -11.73 12.70
CA ALA A 104 -23.05 -11.36 11.30
C ALA A 104 -22.07 -10.23 10.94
N TRP A 105 -20.86 -10.21 11.54
CA TRP A 105 -19.86 -9.15 11.36
C TRP A 105 -20.45 -7.73 11.50
N ALA A 106 -21.30 -7.51 12.51
CA ALA A 106 -21.96 -6.23 12.73
C ALA A 106 -20.95 -5.06 12.70
N GLY A 107 -21.29 -4.02 11.94
CA GLY A 107 -20.43 -2.85 11.75
C GLY A 107 -19.38 -3.00 10.65
N TRP A 108 -19.13 -4.18 10.09
CA TRP A 108 -18.21 -4.36 8.95
C TRP A 108 -18.91 -4.32 7.58
N TRP A 109 -20.24 -4.19 7.57
CA TRP A 109 -21.01 -4.00 6.34
C TRP A 109 -21.10 -2.54 5.95
N ASN A 110 -21.17 -2.29 4.64
CA ASN A 110 -21.67 -1.02 4.13
C ASN A 110 -23.21 -1.10 4.09
N GLU A 111 -23.88 -0.56 5.10
CA GLU A 111 -25.34 -0.71 5.28
C GLU A 111 -26.16 -0.09 4.12
N ASP A 112 -25.64 0.94 3.45
CA ASP A 112 -26.28 1.50 2.26
C ASP A 112 -26.29 0.48 1.11
N ILE A 113 -25.16 -0.23 0.93
CA ILE A 113 -25.06 -1.28 -0.09
C ILE A 113 -25.86 -2.53 0.30
N VAL A 114 -25.89 -2.89 1.59
CA VAL A 114 -26.76 -3.97 2.10
C VAL A 114 -28.21 -3.70 1.77
N THR A 115 -28.69 -2.47 2.00
CA THR A 115 -30.07 -2.06 1.67
C THR A 115 -30.37 -2.23 0.18
N LEU A 116 -29.40 -1.92 -0.70
CA LEU A 116 -29.54 -2.11 -2.14
C LEU A 116 -29.55 -3.59 -2.54
N VAL A 117 -28.75 -4.43 -1.88
CA VAL A 117 -28.78 -5.89 -2.08
C VAL A 117 -30.14 -6.45 -1.67
N GLU A 118 -30.67 -6.07 -0.51
CA GLU A 118 -31.98 -6.51 -0.04
C GLU A 118 -33.11 -6.08 -1.00
N ALA A 119 -33.06 -4.84 -1.50
CA ALA A 119 -33.99 -4.37 -2.52
C ALA A 119 -33.90 -5.20 -3.82
N SER A 120 -32.68 -5.59 -4.22
CA SER A 120 -32.46 -6.46 -5.38
C SER A 120 -32.99 -7.86 -5.16
N MET A 121 -32.82 -8.42 -3.96
CA MET A 121 -33.37 -9.73 -3.59
C MET A 121 -34.90 -9.74 -3.55
N ALA A 122 -35.54 -8.62 -3.24
CA ALA A 122 -36.99 -8.48 -3.27
C ALA A 122 -37.54 -8.28 -4.70
N GLN A 123 -36.71 -7.81 -5.63
CA GLN A 123 -37.07 -7.56 -7.01
C GLN A 123 -37.03 -8.88 -7.83
N LYS A 124 -38.22 -9.41 -8.16
CA LYS A 124 -38.36 -10.72 -8.83
C LYS A 124 -37.77 -10.79 -10.23
N ASP A 125 -37.63 -9.65 -10.90
CA ASP A 125 -37.04 -9.53 -12.23
C ASP A 125 -35.58 -9.02 -12.21
N ALA A 126 -34.92 -9.05 -11.05
CA ALA A 126 -33.52 -8.72 -10.90
C ALA A 126 -32.66 -9.96 -10.66
N LEU A 127 -31.50 -10.03 -11.32
CA LEU A 127 -30.43 -10.94 -10.97
C LEU A 127 -29.45 -10.24 -10.03
N SER A 128 -29.29 -10.77 -8.83
CA SER A 128 -28.36 -10.27 -7.82
C SER A 128 -27.06 -11.09 -7.81
N VAL A 129 -25.92 -10.41 -7.98
CA VAL A 129 -24.60 -11.06 -8.09
C VAL A 129 -23.62 -10.44 -7.11
N LEU A 130 -23.03 -11.27 -6.24
CA LEU A 130 -21.84 -10.92 -5.48
C LEU A 130 -20.62 -11.24 -6.34
N LEU A 131 -19.71 -10.28 -6.51
CA LEU A 131 -18.51 -10.41 -7.33
C LEU A 131 -17.26 -10.03 -6.53
N THR A 132 -16.16 -10.78 -6.66
CA THR A 132 -14.86 -10.38 -6.08
C THR A 132 -13.70 -10.92 -6.91
N GLY A 133 -12.55 -10.23 -6.84
CA GLY A 133 -11.29 -10.72 -7.38
C GLY A 133 -10.59 -11.78 -6.55
N ARG A 134 -11.09 -12.08 -5.34
CA ARG A 134 -10.52 -13.12 -4.48
C ARG A 134 -10.63 -14.49 -5.14
N GLY A 135 -9.62 -15.33 -4.90
CA GLY A 135 -9.52 -16.67 -5.50
C GLY A 135 -10.57 -17.63 -4.93
N GLU A 136 -11.32 -18.31 -5.80
CA GLU A 136 -12.40 -19.21 -5.40
C GLU A 136 -11.96 -20.30 -4.43
N ALA A 137 -10.84 -20.98 -4.76
CA ALA A 137 -10.33 -22.11 -3.99
C ALA A 137 -10.04 -21.79 -2.51
N ASN A 138 -9.64 -20.55 -2.22
CA ASN A 138 -9.25 -20.14 -0.87
C ASN A 138 -10.37 -19.44 -0.11
N PHE A 139 -11.31 -18.79 -0.81
CA PHE A 139 -12.26 -17.85 -0.22
C PHE A 139 -13.74 -18.22 -0.40
N GLY A 140 -14.08 -19.14 -1.30
CA GLY A 140 -15.47 -19.44 -1.66
C GLY A 140 -16.34 -19.75 -0.46
N GLU A 141 -15.89 -20.66 0.41
CA GLU A 141 -16.67 -21.03 1.59
C GLU A 141 -16.73 -19.90 2.62
N LEU A 142 -15.63 -19.18 2.86
CA LEU A 142 -15.59 -18.08 3.81
C LEU A 142 -16.52 -16.93 3.41
N ILE A 143 -16.49 -16.51 2.14
CA ILE A 143 -17.34 -15.42 1.65
C ILE A 143 -18.82 -15.83 1.67
N LYS A 144 -19.15 -17.08 1.33
CA LYS A 144 -20.52 -17.59 1.46
C LYS A 144 -21.00 -17.53 2.90
N ARG A 145 -20.17 -17.93 3.87
CA ARG A 145 -20.48 -17.83 5.31
C ARG A 145 -20.72 -16.38 5.75
N ILE A 146 -19.85 -15.45 5.34
CA ILE A 146 -19.99 -14.02 5.62
C ILE A 146 -21.33 -13.50 5.06
N ALA A 147 -21.64 -13.72 3.78
CA ALA A 147 -22.90 -13.29 3.17
C ALA A 147 -24.14 -13.91 3.85
N ARG A 148 -24.11 -15.22 4.13
CA ARG A 148 -25.23 -15.94 4.77
C ARG A 148 -25.48 -15.50 6.20
N SER A 149 -24.44 -15.09 6.94
CA SER A 149 -24.60 -14.56 8.30
C SER A 149 -25.48 -13.30 8.34
N ARG A 150 -25.43 -12.48 7.28
CA ARG A 150 -26.28 -11.30 7.07
C ARG A 150 -27.55 -11.59 6.27
N LYS A 151 -27.86 -12.87 6.04
CA LYS A 151 -29.00 -13.36 5.24
C LYS A 151 -29.03 -12.81 3.80
N LEU A 152 -27.87 -12.43 3.27
CA LEU A 152 -27.76 -11.94 1.89
C LEU A 152 -27.68 -13.14 0.95
N ALA A 153 -28.79 -13.42 0.28
CA ALA A 153 -28.96 -14.61 -0.57
C ALA A 153 -28.92 -14.24 -2.05
N PHE A 154 -27.71 -13.96 -2.55
CA PHE A 154 -27.46 -13.67 -3.96
C PHE A 154 -27.90 -14.82 -4.88
N ASP A 155 -28.18 -14.50 -6.15
CA ASP A 155 -28.41 -15.51 -7.19
C ASP A 155 -27.10 -16.15 -7.64
N MET A 156 -26.03 -15.37 -7.66
CA MET A 156 -24.67 -15.83 -7.97
C MET A 156 -23.65 -15.28 -6.98
N VAL A 157 -22.70 -16.13 -6.59
CA VAL A 157 -21.53 -15.77 -5.78
C VAL A 157 -20.28 -16.08 -6.60
N CYS A 158 -19.75 -15.05 -7.25
CA CYS A 158 -18.70 -15.18 -8.27
C CYS A 158 -17.35 -14.72 -7.73
N LEU A 159 -16.46 -15.68 -7.51
CA LEU A 159 -15.05 -15.46 -7.16
C LEU A 159 -14.18 -15.72 -8.38
N LYS A 160 -12.91 -15.27 -8.36
CA LYS A 160 -11.97 -15.51 -9.46
C LYS A 160 -11.54 -16.98 -9.47
N PRO A 161 -11.89 -17.78 -10.49
CA PRO A 161 -11.43 -19.16 -10.57
C PRO A 161 -9.98 -19.22 -11.06
N ALA A 162 -9.28 -20.33 -10.76
CA ALA A 162 -7.95 -20.57 -11.31
C ALA A 162 -7.98 -20.77 -12.84
N ILE A 163 -9.06 -21.40 -13.32
CA ILE A 163 -9.36 -21.63 -14.74
C ILE A 163 -10.85 -21.34 -14.93
N GLY A 164 -11.20 -20.47 -15.87
CA GLY A 164 -12.59 -20.13 -16.17
C GLY A 164 -13.36 -21.28 -16.81
N PRO A 165 -14.70 -21.18 -16.91
CA PRO A 165 -15.56 -22.27 -17.41
C PRO A 165 -15.29 -22.73 -18.84
N ALA A 166 -14.60 -21.92 -19.65
CA ALA A 166 -14.19 -22.25 -21.01
C ALA A 166 -12.69 -22.64 -21.11
N GLY A 167 -12.03 -22.90 -19.98
CA GLY A 167 -10.61 -23.27 -19.93
C GLY A 167 -9.64 -22.08 -19.97
N GLN A 168 -10.14 -20.84 -19.86
CA GLN A 168 -9.33 -19.63 -19.94
C GLN A 168 -8.62 -19.30 -18.61
N LYS A 169 -7.44 -18.68 -18.69
CA LYS A 169 -6.72 -18.11 -17.54
C LYS A 169 -6.81 -16.59 -17.59
N PHE A 170 -6.99 -15.96 -16.44
CA PHE A 170 -7.12 -14.50 -16.34
C PHE A 170 -5.83 -13.87 -15.82
N ARG A 171 -5.32 -12.87 -16.53
CA ARG A 171 -4.10 -12.14 -16.16
C ARG A 171 -4.36 -11.10 -15.08
N SER A 172 -5.59 -10.62 -14.97
CA SER A 172 -6.01 -9.62 -13.98
C SER A 172 -7.42 -9.92 -13.47
N THR A 173 -7.79 -9.34 -12.33
CA THR A 173 -9.17 -9.35 -11.85
C THR A 173 -10.09 -8.61 -12.82
N MET A 174 -9.64 -7.52 -13.42
CA MET A 174 -10.45 -6.76 -14.38
C MET A 174 -10.86 -7.64 -15.58
N GLU A 175 -9.91 -8.39 -16.16
CA GLU A 175 -10.19 -9.31 -17.27
C GLU A 175 -11.19 -10.40 -16.87
N PHE A 176 -11.01 -11.00 -15.69
CA PHE A 176 -11.96 -11.95 -15.12
C PHE A 176 -13.37 -11.35 -14.99
N LYS A 177 -13.49 -10.18 -14.35
CA LYS A 177 -14.77 -9.52 -14.11
C LYS A 177 -15.46 -9.15 -15.44
N GLN A 178 -14.71 -8.64 -16.42
CA GLN A 178 -15.26 -8.30 -17.73
C GLN A 178 -15.79 -9.54 -18.49
N GLU A 179 -15.05 -10.65 -18.50
CA GLU A 179 -15.51 -11.87 -19.18
C GLU A 179 -16.73 -12.49 -18.48
N LEU A 180 -16.77 -12.50 -17.14
CA LEU A 180 -17.97 -12.91 -16.41
C LEU A 180 -19.17 -12.01 -16.73
N LEU A 181 -19.00 -10.69 -16.66
CA LEU A 181 -20.08 -9.74 -16.90
C LEU A 181 -20.61 -9.85 -18.34
N LYS A 182 -19.73 -10.09 -19.31
CA LYS A 182 -20.09 -10.40 -20.69
C LYS A 182 -20.96 -11.66 -20.80
N ASP A 183 -20.56 -12.74 -20.13
CA ASP A 183 -21.34 -13.98 -20.10
C ASP A 183 -22.71 -13.79 -19.45
N ILE A 184 -22.79 -13.04 -18.35
CA ILE A 184 -24.06 -12.69 -17.69
C ILE A 184 -24.96 -11.93 -18.68
N VAL A 185 -24.45 -10.85 -19.28
CA VAL A 185 -25.22 -9.95 -20.14
C VAL A 185 -25.66 -10.63 -21.44
N TYR A 186 -24.86 -11.52 -22.01
CA TYR A 186 -25.28 -12.31 -23.17
C TYR A 186 -26.26 -13.44 -22.80
N THR A 187 -26.16 -14.03 -21.62
CA THR A 187 -27.08 -15.08 -21.16
C THR A 187 -28.46 -14.50 -20.87
N TYR A 188 -28.51 -13.43 -20.07
CA TYR A 188 -29.73 -12.66 -19.78
C TYR A 188 -29.96 -11.60 -20.86
N LYS A 189 -30.12 -12.05 -22.11
CA LYS A 189 -30.27 -11.19 -23.30
C LYS A 189 -31.49 -10.26 -23.24
N ASP A 190 -32.51 -10.61 -22.45
CA ASP A 190 -33.74 -9.85 -22.28
C ASP A 190 -33.63 -8.80 -21.16
N ALA A 191 -32.50 -8.75 -20.44
CA ALA A 191 -32.21 -7.72 -19.45
C ALA A 191 -31.92 -6.36 -20.10
N GLU A 192 -32.54 -5.33 -19.56
CA GLU A 192 -32.54 -3.97 -20.10
C GLU A 192 -31.57 -3.05 -19.34
N SER A 193 -31.31 -3.36 -18.06
CA SER A 193 -30.44 -2.57 -17.20
C SER A 193 -29.38 -3.41 -16.49
N LEU A 194 -28.21 -2.81 -16.29
CA LEU A 194 -27.08 -3.33 -15.52
C LEU A 194 -26.59 -2.26 -14.56
N LYS A 195 -26.54 -2.59 -13.26
CA LYS A 195 -25.95 -1.74 -12.22
C LYS A 195 -24.75 -2.42 -11.62
N ILE A 196 -23.63 -1.71 -11.53
CA ILE A 196 -22.38 -2.20 -10.94
C ILE A 196 -21.96 -1.28 -9.81
N TYR A 197 -21.83 -1.83 -8.60
CA TYR A 197 -21.30 -1.15 -7.42
C TYR A 197 -19.86 -1.61 -7.19
N GLU A 198 -18.91 -0.68 -7.21
CA GLU A 198 -17.47 -0.95 -7.05
C GLU A 198 -16.80 0.28 -6.41
N ASP A 199 -15.94 0.06 -5.43
CA ASP A 199 -15.20 1.09 -4.70
C ASP A 199 -14.06 1.70 -5.55
N ARG A 200 -13.41 0.87 -6.38
CA ARG A 200 -12.21 1.29 -7.09
C ARG A 200 -12.48 2.16 -8.31
N VAL A 201 -11.92 3.37 -8.32
CA VAL A 201 -11.94 4.33 -9.46
C VAL A 201 -11.46 3.68 -10.77
N LYS A 202 -10.33 2.97 -10.75
CA LYS A 202 -9.80 2.29 -11.95
C LYS A 202 -10.79 1.25 -12.48
N HIS A 203 -11.44 0.51 -11.59
CA HIS A 203 -12.37 -0.53 -11.99
C HIS A 203 -13.68 0.04 -12.52
N THR A 204 -14.25 1.03 -11.83
CA THR A 204 -15.44 1.72 -12.32
C THR A 204 -15.22 2.34 -13.70
N LYS A 205 -14.05 2.96 -13.94
CA LYS A 205 -13.66 3.42 -15.28
C LYS A 205 -13.57 2.26 -16.27
N GLY A 206 -12.90 1.17 -15.90
CA GLY A 206 -12.75 -0.03 -16.74
C GLY A 206 -14.08 -0.64 -17.17
N PHE A 207 -15.08 -0.69 -16.27
CA PHE A 207 -16.42 -1.17 -16.61
C PHE A 207 -17.18 -0.21 -17.52
N ARG A 208 -17.10 1.11 -17.28
CA ARG A 208 -17.73 2.10 -18.15
C ARG A 208 -17.18 2.02 -19.58
N ASP A 209 -15.85 1.97 -19.72
CA ASP A 209 -15.20 1.86 -21.02
C ASP A 209 -15.57 0.55 -21.72
N PHE A 210 -15.58 -0.56 -20.98
CA PHE A 210 -15.96 -1.88 -21.50
C PHE A 210 -17.40 -1.90 -22.04
N PHE A 211 -18.38 -1.46 -21.25
CA PHE A 211 -19.77 -1.49 -21.67
C PHE A 211 -20.12 -0.46 -22.74
N PHE A 212 -19.38 0.66 -22.79
CA PHE A 212 -19.45 1.58 -23.92
C PHE A 212 -19.05 0.87 -25.22
N GLN A 213 -17.89 0.21 -25.25
CA GLN A 213 -17.44 -0.53 -26.43
C GLN A 213 -18.37 -1.70 -26.77
N PHE A 214 -18.79 -2.46 -25.76
CA PHE A 214 -19.74 -3.57 -25.91
C PHE A 214 -21.04 -3.14 -26.61
N ASN A 215 -21.64 -2.03 -26.17
CA ASN A 215 -22.86 -1.51 -26.78
C ASN A 215 -22.62 -0.95 -28.19
N GLN A 216 -21.48 -0.31 -28.45
CA GLN A 216 -21.10 0.13 -29.80
C GLN A 216 -21.00 -1.06 -30.76
N ASP A 217 -20.40 -2.17 -30.33
CA ASP A 217 -20.28 -3.38 -31.14
C ASP A 217 -21.66 -4.00 -31.46
N LEU A 218 -22.58 -4.03 -30.47
CA LEU A 218 -23.95 -4.50 -30.66
C LEU A 218 -24.72 -3.64 -31.67
N MET A 219 -24.59 -2.31 -31.61
CA MET A 219 -25.25 -1.40 -32.56
C MET A 219 -24.69 -1.54 -33.98
N ASN A 220 -23.38 -1.77 -34.11
CA ASN A 220 -22.74 -1.97 -35.40
C ASN A 220 -23.12 -3.32 -36.05
N ALA A 221 -23.45 -4.33 -35.25
CA ALA A 221 -23.85 -5.65 -35.73
C ALA A 221 -25.28 -5.71 -36.33
N LYS A 222 -26.05 -4.61 -36.26
CA LYS A 222 -27.36 -4.27 -36.87
C LYS A 222 -28.46 -5.36 -36.91
N SER A 223 -28.20 -6.55 -37.47
CA SER A 223 -29.18 -7.62 -37.70
C SER A 223 -28.74 -9.01 -37.21
N GLN A 224 -27.49 -9.16 -36.74
CA GLN A 224 -26.93 -10.43 -36.25
C GLN A 224 -26.59 -10.41 -34.74
N ALA A 225 -26.91 -9.31 -34.05
CA ALA A 225 -26.65 -9.18 -32.63
C ALA A 225 -27.53 -10.14 -31.82
N SER A 226 -26.93 -10.86 -30.87
CA SER A 226 -27.61 -11.83 -29.99
C SER A 226 -28.50 -11.17 -28.93
N ARG A 227 -28.34 -9.86 -28.70
CA ARG A 227 -29.14 -9.03 -27.77
C ARG A 227 -29.18 -7.57 -28.22
N LYS A 228 -30.09 -6.79 -27.64
CA LYS A 228 -30.11 -5.33 -27.75
C LYS A 228 -29.03 -4.70 -26.84
N PRO A 229 -28.54 -3.48 -27.13
CA PRO A 229 -27.70 -2.73 -26.18
C PRO A 229 -28.32 -2.65 -24.78
N ILE A 230 -27.49 -2.59 -23.75
CA ILE A 230 -27.92 -2.58 -22.34
C ILE A 230 -27.67 -1.20 -21.71
N SER A 231 -28.63 -0.69 -20.93
CA SER A 231 -28.41 0.50 -20.10
C SER A 231 -27.48 0.14 -18.94
N THR A 232 -26.37 0.85 -18.78
CA THR A 232 -25.35 0.51 -17.76
C THR A 232 -25.10 1.67 -16.83
N ASP A 233 -25.33 1.46 -15.54
CA ASP A 233 -24.96 2.37 -14.46
C ASP A 233 -23.78 1.76 -13.68
N VAL A 234 -22.64 2.44 -13.70
CA VAL A 234 -21.48 2.05 -12.88
C VAL A 234 -21.31 3.08 -11.77
N ILE A 235 -21.60 2.66 -10.55
CA ILE A 235 -21.61 3.47 -9.34
C ILE A 235 -20.29 3.26 -8.62
N GLN A 236 -19.53 4.35 -8.44
CA GLN A 236 -18.37 4.32 -7.56
C GLN A 236 -18.82 4.45 -6.11
N VAL A 237 -18.58 3.42 -5.32
CA VAL A 237 -18.91 3.42 -3.89
C VAL A 237 -17.77 4.06 -3.10
N ALA A 238 -18.09 4.81 -2.05
CA ALA A 238 -17.07 5.33 -1.16
C ALA A 238 -16.44 4.18 -0.37
N GLU A 239 -15.11 4.13 -0.34
CA GLU A 239 -14.35 3.12 0.38
C GLU A 239 -14.62 3.21 1.88
N ASN A 240 -15.08 2.10 2.48
CA ASN A 240 -15.24 1.97 3.94
C ASN A 240 -14.06 1.19 4.53
N ALA A 241 -12.87 1.81 4.50
CA ALA A 241 -11.64 1.19 4.96
C ALA A 241 -11.63 0.91 6.46
N LYS A 242 -11.36 -0.33 6.84
CA LYS A 242 -11.11 -0.74 8.23
C LYS A 242 -9.77 -1.46 8.35
N GLN A 243 -9.30 -1.60 9.58
CA GLN A 243 -8.05 -2.29 9.92
C GLN A 243 -8.35 -3.36 10.96
N LEU A 244 -7.50 -4.37 11.02
CA LEU A 244 -7.55 -5.32 12.13
C LEU A 244 -7.01 -4.66 13.40
N ASP A 245 -7.35 -5.25 14.55
CA ASP A 245 -6.65 -4.93 15.79
C ASP A 245 -5.13 -5.15 15.60
N PRO A 246 -4.24 -4.24 16.04
CA PRO A 246 -2.81 -4.36 15.78
C PRO A 246 -2.17 -5.67 16.27
N VAL A 247 -2.68 -6.26 17.36
CA VAL A 247 -2.18 -7.54 17.87
C VAL A 247 -2.67 -8.68 17.00
N ALA A 248 -3.95 -8.70 16.65
CA ALA A 248 -4.51 -9.69 15.72
C ALA A 248 -3.83 -9.62 14.35
N GLU A 249 -3.63 -8.42 13.80
CA GLU A 249 -2.94 -8.21 12.53
C GLU A 249 -1.52 -8.75 12.56
N THR A 250 -0.76 -8.41 13.61
CA THR A 250 0.62 -8.91 13.78
C THR A 250 0.64 -10.44 13.87
N ALA A 251 -0.33 -11.04 14.57
CA ALA A 251 -0.43 -12.48 14.72
C ALA A 251 -0.73 -13.18 13.38
N GLU A 252 -1.67 -12.65 12.58
CA GLU A 252 -1.96 -13.23 11.26
C GLU A 252 -0.79 -13.09 10.29
N ILE A 253 -0.11 -11.95 10.26
CA ILE A 253 1.11 -11.80 9.44
C ILE A 253 2.23 -12.73 9.92
N GLN A 254 2.37 -12.96 11.23
CA GLN A 254 3.33 -13.94 11.73
C GLN A 254 2.98 -15.37 11.32
N LYS A 255 1.68 -15.75 11.32
CA LYS A 255 1.22 -17.04 10.80
C LYS A 255 1.53 -17.21 9.31
N LEU A 256 1.26 -16.16 8.51
CA LEU A 256 1.59 -16.11 7.08
C LEU A 256 3.09 -16.37 6.84
N ILE A 257 3.95 -15.67 7.57
CA ILE A 257 5.42 -15.83 7.51
C ILE A 257 5.84 -17.24 7.94
N ASN A 258 5.25 -17.78 9.01
CA ASN A 258 5.58 -19.12 9.48
C ASN A 258 5.24 -20.19 8.44
N ALA A 259 4.07 -20.11 7.82
CA ALA A 259 3.66 -21.02 6.75
C ALA A 259 4.61 -20.98 5.55
N HIS A 260 5.01 -19.77 5.14
CA HIS A 260 6.04 -19.57 4.13
C HIS A 260 7.37 -20.24 4.51
N ASN A 261 7.87 -19.92 5.71
CA ASN A 261 9.19 -20.36 6.16
C ASN A 261 9.28 -21.89 6.32
N ILE A 262 8.18 -22.54 6.73
CA ILE A 262 8.12 -24.01 6.82
C ILE A 262 8.38 -24.63 5.43
N GLN A 263 7.73 -24.10 4.39
CA GLN A 263 7.93 -24.60 3.03
C GLN A 263 9.35 -24.34 2.54
N VAL A 264 9.90 -23.13 2.79
CA VAL A 264 11.28 -22.80 2.43
C VAL A 264 12.28 -23.76 3.10
N LYS A 265 12.14 -23.98 4.41
CA LYS A 265 13.02 -24.85 5.19
C LYS A 265 12.87 -26.33 4.83
N SER A 266 11.74 -26.73 4.25
CA SER A 266 11.53 -28.10 3.74
C SER A 266 12.29 -28.42 2.45
N GLY A 267 12.84 -27.42 1.76
CA GLY A 267 13.61 -27.61 0.52
C GLY A 267 12.78 -27.86 -0.75
N ASN A 268 11.45 -27.85 -0.66
CA ASN A 268 10.53 -28.10 -1.79
C ASN A 268 10.21 -26.86 -2.63
N VAL A 269 10.99 -25.78 -2.48
CA VAL A 269 10.72 -24.47 -3.08
C VAL A 269 11.80 -24.11 -4.10
N PRO A 270 11.55 -23.15 -5.01
CA PRO A 270 12.56 -22.68 -5.95
C PRO A 270 13.88 -22.29 -5.25
N PRO A 271 15.04 -22.64 -5.82
CA PRO A 271 16.33 -22.26 -5.26
C PRO A 271 16.45 -20.74 -5.06
N GLY A 272 16.88 -20.33 -3.88
CA GLY A 272 17.09 -18.91 -3.56
C GLY A 272 15.88 -18.20 -2.94
N THR A 273 14.74 -18.87 -2.72
CA THR A 273 13.65 -18.31 -1.89
C THR A 273 14.11 -18.16 -0.44
N PRO A 274 14.19 -16.94 0.12
CA PRO A 274 14.68 -16.74 1.48
C PRO A 274 13.53 -16.90 2.51
N PRO A 275 13.82 -17.39 3.73
CA PRO A 275 12.88 -17.25 4.83
C PRO A 275 12.77 -15.77 5.28
N TYR A 276 11.66 -15.41 5.91
CA TYR A 276 11.36 -14.03 6.37
C TYR A 276 11.10 -13.94 7.87
N GLN A 277 11.20 -12.74 8.44
CA GLN A 277 10.88 -12.44 9.83
C GLN A 277 10.36 -11.01 10.00
N ILE A 278 9.60 -10.78 11.08
CA ILE A 278 9.16 -9.44 11.49
C ILE A 278 10.28 -8.76 12.29
N LYS A 279 10.61 -7.52 11.93
CA LYS A 279 11.53 -6.65 12.67
C LYS A 279 10.87 -5.33 13.04
N LYS A 280 11.44 -4.64 14.04
CA LYS A 280 10.97 -3.37 14.59
C LYS A 280 11.91 -2.23 14.22
N THR A 281 11.35 -1.15 13.68
CA THR A 281 12.04 0.13 13.43
C THR A 281 11.59 1.12 14.48
N VAL A 282 12.44 1.46 15.45
CA VAL A 282 12.17 2.54 16.41
C VAL A 282 12.69 3.85 15.82
N TYR A 283 11.78 4.77 15.51
CA TYR A 283 12.13 6.10 15.04
C TYR A 283 12.62 7.00 16.18
N TYR A 284 11.94 6.96 17.32
CA TYR A 284 12.35 7.68 18.53
C TYR A 284 11.67 7.11 19.76
N THR A 285 12.26 7.38 20.92
CA THR A 285 11.64 7.20 22.23
C THR A 285 11.25 8.59 22.77
N ALA A 286 10.05 8.72 23.31
CA ALA A 286 9.50 9.99 23.76
C ALA A 286 8.50 9.82 24.89
N TYR A 287 8.14 10.91 25.55
CA TYR A 287 6.91 10.98 26.33
C TYR A 287 5.75 11.21 25.35
N MET A 288 4.96 10.16 25.12
CA MET A 288 3.82 10.15 24.23
C MET A 288 2.66 10.91 24.87
N ILE A 289 2.09 11.83 24.09
CA ILE A 289 1.00 12.70 24.52
C ILE A 289 -0.31 12.11 23.99
N PRO A 290 -1.34 11.96 24.84
CA PRO A 290 -2.64 11.44 24.41
C PRO A 290 -3.35 12.39 23.43
N SER A 291 -4.16 11.89 22.47
CA SER A 291 -4.69 12.73 21.38
C SER A 291 -5.59 13.87 21.87
N SER A 292 -6.38 13.65 22.92
CA SER A 292 -7.21 14.68 23.55
C SER A 292 -6.41 15.88 24.07
N VAL A 293 -5.17 15.65 24.48
CA VAL A 293 -4.24 16.72 24.89
C VAL A 293 -3.54 17.31 23.67
N ALA A 294 -3.19 16.49 22.67
CA ALA A 294 -2.53 16.94 21.45
C ALA A 294 -3.37 17.97 20.67
N GLU A 295 -4.70 17.82 20.64
CA GLU A 295 -5.63 18.80 20.07
C GLU A 295 -5.57 20.14 20.80
N LYS A 296 -5.60 20.11 22.13
CA LYS A 296 -5.48 21.31 22.98
C LYS A 296 -4.12 21.99 22.86
N LEU A 297 -3.05 21.22 22.69
CA LEU A 297 -1.71 21.77 22.41
C LEU A 297 -1.66 22.41 21.02
N THR A 298 -2.32 21.80 20.04
CA THR A 298 -2.39 22.31 18.66
C THR A 298 -3.11 23.64 18.59
N SER A 299 -4.11 23.89 19.44
CA SER A 299 -4.80 25.20 19.49
C SER A 299 -3.91 26.36 19.94
N LEU A 300 -2.72 26.09 20.49
CA LEU A 300 -1.73 27.13 20.83
C LEU A 300 -1.00 27.67 19.59
N VAL A 301 -1.14 27.04 18.43
CA VAL A 301 -0.47 27.45 17.20
C VAL A 301 -1.16 28.69 16.61
N SER A 302 -0.45 29.81 16.62
CA SER A 302 -0.84 31.02 15.88
C SER A 302 -0.13 31.07 14.53
N LEU A 303 -0.88 30.79 13.45
CA LEU A 303 -0.36 30.85 12.08
C LEU A 303 -0.44 32.28 11.52
N PRO A 304 0.64 32.80 10.89
CA PRO A 304 0.59 34.05 10.14
C PRO A 304 -0.48 34.05 9.03
N GLN A 305 -1.06 35.22 8.74
CA GLN A 305 -2.03 35.38 7.65
C GLN A 305 -1.40 34.99 6.30
N GLY A 306 -2.13 34.22 5.49
CA GLY A 306 -1.72 33.83 4.13
C GLY A 306 -0.93 32.52 4.01
N ILE A 307 -0.73 31.77 5.11
CA ILE A 307 -0.15 30.42 5.02
C ILE A 307 -1.24 29.40 4.65
N PRO A 308 -1.10 28.65 3.55
CA PRO A 308 -2.00 27.54 3.23
C PRO A 308 -1.95 26.49 4.35
N ARG A 309 -3.10 26.09 4.87
CA ARG A 309 -3.17 25.07 5.94
C ARG A 309 -2.55 23.74 5.51
N ASP A 310 -2.62 23.42 4.21
CA ASP A 310 -2.05 22.19 3.62
C ASP A 310 -0.51 22.14 3.69
N ASP A 311 0.17 23.28 3.90
CA ASP A 311 1.63 23.34 4.06
C ASP A 311 2.08 23.08 5.51
N ILE A 312 1.15 22.93 6.46
CA ILE A 312 1.41 22.76 7.89
C ILE A 312 1.14 21.32 8.31
N LYS A 313 2.12 20.71 8.99
CA LYS A 313 2.00 19.42 9.65
C LYS A 313 2.01 19.61 11.17
N TYR A 314 0.93 19.20 11.83
CA TYR A 314 0.85 19.20 13.28
C TYR A 314 1.53 17.96 13.88
N LEU A 315 2.27 18.15 14.97
CA LEU A 315 3.15 17.14 15.60
C LEU A 315 3.04 17.12 17.14
N ALA A 316 1.97 17.67 17.71
CA ALA A 316 1.78 17.91 19.14
C ALA A 316 1.57 16.62 20.00
N ASN A 317 2.18 15.51 19.60
CA ASN A 317 1.93 14.17 20.15
C ASN A 317 3.08 13.62 21.00
N SER A 318 4.18 14.35 21.18
CA SER A 318 5.33 13.84 21.94
C SER A 318 6.28 14.91 22.47
N ILE A 319 6.98 14.59 23.56
CA ILE A 319 8.19 15.28 24.05
C ILE A 319 9.37 14.32 23.88
N LEU A 320 10.39 14.71 23.12
CA LEU A 320 11.49 13.81 22.74
C LEU A 320 12.36 13.39 23.93
N ILE A 321 12.61 12.08 24.07
CA ILE A 321 13.63 11.53 24.98
C ILE A 321 14.92 11.30 24.19
N THR A 322 14.87 10.47 23.14
CA THR A 322 15.98 10.20 22.21
C THR A 322 15.47 9.97 20.78
N PRO A 323 16.15 10.44 19.72
CA PRO A 323 15.76 10.32 18.30
C PRO A 323 16.09 8.94 17.71
N LYS A 324 16.12 7.92 18.56
CA LYS A 324 16.38 6.50 18.26
C LYS A 324 15.91 5.66 19.45
N LYS A 325 16.05 4.34 19.33
CA LYS A 325 15.87 3.41 20.47
C LYS A 325 16.65 3.89 21.69
N CYS A 326 15.94 4.07 22.80
CA CYS A 326 16.52 4.58 24.03
C CYS A 326 17.52 3.58 24.64
N PRO A 327 18.76 4.00 24.95
CA PRO A 327 19.71 3.18 25.71
C PRO A 327 19.11 2.77 27.06
N LYS A 328 19.38 1.52 27.51
CA LYS A 328 18.85 0.98 28.78
C LYS A 328 19.11 1.91 29.98
N SER A 329 20.26 2.59 30.01
CA SER A 329 20.63 3.53 31.07
C SER A 329 19.76 4.79 31.10
N ILE A 330 19.35 5.31 29.94
CA ILE A 330 18.45 6.46 29.84
C ILE A 330 17.02 6.01 30.12
N LEU A 331 16.62 4.85 29.60
CA LEU A 331 15.29 4.29 29.81
C LEU A 331 15.02 4.06 31.31
N ALA A 332 16.00 3.54 32.05
CA ALA A 332 15.91 3.38 33.51
C ALA A 332 15.76 4.73 34.24
N LYS A 333 16.41 5.80 33.77
CA LYS A 333 16.31 7.16 34.38
C LYS A 333 14.91 7.76 34.25
N VAL A 334 14.20 7.45 33.15
CA VAL A 334 12.84 7.94 32.90
C VAL A 334 11.74 6.99 33.42
N GLY A 335 12.13 5.91 34.11
CA GLY A 335 11.20 4.96 34.73
C GLY A 335 10.75 3.79 33.86
N GLY A 336 11.30 3.63 32.64
CA GLY A 336 10.91 2.57 31.71
C GLY A 336 9.76 2.96 30.76
N ILE A 337 9.48 2.09 29.78
CA ILE A 337 8.30 2.22 28.92
C ILE A 337 7.04 2.10 29.80
N GLY A 338 6.05 2.96 29.56
CA GLY A 338 4.82 3.03 30.35
C GLY A 338 4.89 3.98 31.55
N ALA A 339 6.07 4.49 31.91
CA ALA A 339 6.20 5.47 32.99
C ALA A 339 5.48 6.78 32.64
N LYS A 340 4.79 7.35 33.63
CA LYS A 340 3.98 8.56 33.47
C LYS A 340 4.74 9.79 33.97
N VAL A 341 4.63 10.89 33.22
CA VAL A 341 5.16 12.20 33.62
C VAL A 341 4.12 13.27 33.37
N LYS A 342 3.88 14.10 34.38
CA LYS A 342 3.02 15.29 34.28
C LYS A 342 3.86 16.49 33.85
N TRP A 343 3.29 17.28 32.96
CA TRP A 343 3.91 18.46 32.38
C TRP A 343 2.98 19.65 32.49
N LYS A 344 3.57 20.84 32.59
CA LYS A 344 2.88 22.12 32.48
C LYS A 344 3.43 22.91 31.30
N VAL A 345 2.54 23.45 30.47
CA VAL A 345 2.95 24.39 29.41
C VAL A 345 3.37 25.72 30.05
N THR A 346 4.58 26.19 29.75
CA THR A 346 5.13 27.43 30.33
C THR A 346 5.53 28.48 29.31
N GLY A 347 5.56 28.13 28.02
CA GLY A 347 5.82 29.09 26.97
C GLY A 347 5.60 28.53 25.58
N ILE A 348 5.48 29.42 24.61
CA ILE A 348 5.37 29.10 23.19
C ILE A 348 6.41 29.88 22.40
N SER A 349 6.79 29.35 21.24
CA SER A 349 7.67 30.06 20.31
C SER A 349 7.42 29.63 18.87
N CYS A 350 7.83 30.50 17.95
CA CYS A 350 7.87 30.24 16.52
C CYS A 350 9.32 30.42 16.03
N PHE A 351 9.88 29.39 15.43
CA PHE A 351 11.21 29.40 14.84
C PHE A 351 11.11 29.59 13.32
N GLU A 352 11.67 30.70 12.82
CA GLU A 352 11.76 31.05 11.39
C GLU A 352 10.44 30.97 10.59
N ASN A 353 9.27 31.09 11.24
CA ASN A 353 7.96 30.84 10.60
C ASN A 353 7.85 29.46 9.93
N LYS A 354 8.60 28.49 10.46
CA LYS A 354 8.67 27.10 9.97
C LYS A 354 8.37 26.07 11.05
N LEU A 355 8.55 26.40 12.33
CA LEU A 355 8.32 25.47 13.44
C LEU A 355 7.69 26.21 14.61
N TRP A 356 6.59 25.68 15.12
CA TRP A 356 5.89 26.16 16.31
C TRP A 356 6.09 25.14 17.43
N ALA A 357 6.40 25.61 18.63
CA ALA A 357 6.73 24.74 19.75
C ALA A 357 6.17 25.29 21.07
N ALA A 358 5.88 24.38 21.99
CA ALA A 358 5.54 24.67 23.38
C ALA A 358 6.63 24.15 24.31
N ARG A 359 7.11 25.01 25.21
CA ARG A 359 7.99 24.65 26.32
C ARG A 359 7.17 24.08 27.46
N CYS A 360 7.63 22.96 27.99
CA CYS A 360 7.02 22.28 29.11
C CYS A 360 7.98 22.22 30.31
N GLU A 361 7.41 22.21 31.52
CA GLU A 361 8.12 21.92 32.77
C GLU A 361 7.47 20.71 33.46
N PRO A 362 8.25 19.83 34.10
CA PRO A 362 7.68 18.71 34.82
C PRO A 362 6.93 19.17 36.09
N VAL A 363 5.88 18.43 36.45
CA VAL A 363 5.07 18.67 37.66
C VAL A 363 5.06 17.41 38.54
N PRO A 364 5.55 17.47 39.79
CA PRO A 364 6.23 18.60 40.43
C PRO A 364 7.58 18.91 39.77
N LYS A 365 8.14 20.11 40.01
CA LYS A 365 9.46 20.52 39.44
C LYS A 365 10.61 19.58 39.83
N THR A 366 10.44 18.80 40.89
CA THR A 366 11.40 17.78 41.36
C THR A 366 11.29 16.44 40.63
N ALA A 367 10.28 16.25 39.77
CA ALA A 367 10.12 15.02 39.02
C ALA A 367 11.30 14.81 38.07
N LYS A 368 11.88 13.61 38.13
CA LYS A 368 13.01 13.22 37.29
C LYS A 368 12.52 13.01 35.87
N TYR A 369 13.24 13.60 34.92
CA TYR A 369 13.02 13.39 33.50
C TYR A 369 14.36 13.42 32.76
N TYR A 370 14.34 12.91 31.53
CA TYR A 370 15.42 13.08 30.56
C TYR A 370 14.84 13.54 29.22
N SER A 371 15.54 14.44 28.55
CA SER A 371 15.26 14.91 27.19
C SER A 371 16.59 15.25 26.54
N GLU A 372 16.81 14.84 25.30
CA GLU A 372 17.98 15.28 24.52
C GLU A 372 17.96 16.79 24.26
N ASN A 373 16.76 17.39 24.19
CA ASN A 373 16.63 18.84 24.19
C ASN A 373 16.78 19.37 25.63
N PRO A 374 17.67 20.37 25.89
CA PRO A 374 17.84 20.95 27.22
C PRO A 374 16.55 21.50 27.83
N THR A 375 15.63 21.93 26.96
CA THR A 375 14.29 22.38 27.32
C THR A 375 13.27 21.35 26.83
N PRO A 376 12.47 20.73 27.72
CA PRO A 376 11.38 19.84 27.32
C PRO A 376 10.42 20.58 26.40
N THR A 377 10.32 20.09 25.16
CA THR A 377 9.63 20.81 24.10
C THR A 377 8.68 19.89 23.37
N VAL A 378 7.44 20.34 23.21
CA VAL A 378 6.48 19.76 22.27
C VAL A 378 6.59 20.53 20.96
N VAL A 379 6.87 19.84 19.86
CA VAL A 379 6.77 20.43 18.52
C VAL A 379 5.29 20.45 18.13
N LEU A 380 4.67 21.62 18.12
CA LEU A 380 3.23 21.75 17.87
C LEU A 380 2.92 21.60 16.37
N ALA A 381 3.68 22.31 15.54
CA ALA A 381 3.50 22.31 14.10
C ALA A 381 4.82 22.57 13.37
N ILE A 382 4.94 22.05 12.15
CA ILE A 382 6.01 22.38 11.22
C ILE A 382 5.43 22.74 9.86
N ARG A 383 6.06 23.70 9.20
CA ARG A 383 5.79 24.00 7.79
C ARG A 383 6.60 23.05 6.91
N LYS A 384 6.21 22.90 5.66
CA LYS A 384 7.01 22.26 4.60
C LYS A 384 8.48 22.70 4.66
N ASN A 385 9.39 21.72 4.66
CA ASN A 385 10.85 21.85 4.85
C ASN A 385 11.35 22.11 6.29
N GLY A 386 10.48 22.37 7.27
CA GLY A 386 10.86 22.44 8.67
C GLY A 386 11.26 21.08 9.24
N ARG A 387 12.15 21.06 10.24
CA ARG A 387 12.60 19.81 10.87
C ARG A 387 12.37 19.85 12.38
N PRO A 388 11.79 18.80 13.00
CA PRO A 388 11.59 18.75 14.45
C PRO A 388 12.86 19.00 15.27
N ALA A 389 14.02 18.57 14.78
CA ALA A 389 15.31 18.80 15.43
C ALA A 389 15.67 20.29 15.59
N GLU A 390 15.07 21.19 14.81
CA GLU A 390 15.30 22.64 14.93
C GLU A 390 14.70 23.22 16.22
N ALA A 391 13.79 22.50 16.89
CA ALA A 391 13.24 22.91 18.19
C ALA A 391 14.33 23.13 19.26
N ALA A 392 15.45 22.41 19.18
CA ALA A 392 16.60 22.57 20.07
C ALA A 392 17.26 23.96 19.96
N ARG A 393 17.03 24.69 18.85
CA ARG A 393 17.62 26.01 18.57
C ARG A 393 16.76 27.17 19.07
N ILE A 394 15.58 26.89 19.63
CA ILE A 394 14.68 27.93 20.14
C ILE A 394 15.22 28.48 21.45
N VAL A 395 15.53 29.78 21.43
CA VAL A 395 15.96 30.53 22.61
C VAL A 395 14.92 31.57 23.06
N ASN A 396 14.12 32.10 22.13
CA ASN A 396 13.14 33.14 22.41
C ASN A 396 11.77 32.53 22.77
N TRP A 397 11.56 32.23 24.04
CA TRP A 397 10.31 31.67 24.56
C TRP A 397 9.40 32.77 25.11
N HIS A 398 8.15 32.82 24.63
CA HIS A 398 7.13 33.72 25.15
C HIS A 398 6.29 33.01 26.21
N PRO A 399 6.14 33.54 27.43
CA PRO A 399 5.27 32.95 28.45
C PRO A 399 3.83 32.82 27.95
N VAL A 400 3.17 31.72 28.30
CA VAL A 400 1.74 31.55 28.04
C VAL A 400 0.91 32.19 29.16
N PRO A 401 -0.25 32.79 28.87
CA PRO A 401 -1.17 33.23 29.90
C PRO A 401 -1.79 32.05 30.68
N GLN A 402 -2.40 32.35 31.83
CA GLN A 402 -2.80 31.33 32.81
C GLN A 402 -3.84 30.33 32.28
N ASP A 403 -4.68 30.76 31.35
CA ASP A 403 -5.67 29.95 30.63
C ASP A 403 -5.03 28.92 29.67
N GLN A 404 -3.84 29.24 29.15
CA GLN A 404 -3.05 28.38 28.26
C GLN A 404 -1.97 27.58 28.99
N ALA A 405 -1.69 27.90 30.25
CA ALA A 405 -0.71 27.23 31.12
C ALA A 405 -1.27 25.95 31.78
N PHE A 406 -1.89 25.07 30.99
CA PHE A 406 -2.52 23.85 31.50
C PHE A 406 -1.52 22.72 31.72
N GLU A 407 -1.91 21.79 32.61
CA GLU A 407 -1.15 20.57 32.89
C GLU A 407 -1.71 19.38 32.13
N PHE A 408 -0.84 18.42 31.79
CA PHE A 408 -1.21 17.18 31.15
C PHE A 408 -0.27 16.04 31.52
N GLU A 409 -0.75 14.81 31.37
CA GLU A 409 0.04 13.59 31.56
C GLU A 409 0.51 13.03 30.22
N SER A 410 1.71 12.46 30.23
CA SER A 410 2.33 11.76 29.11
C SER A 410 2.86 10.41 29.56
N VAL A 411 3.10 9.50 28.62
CA VAL A 411 3.58 8.15 28.89
C VAL A 411 4.87 7.89 28.09
N VAL A 412 5.92 7.41 28.73
CA VAL A 412 7.16 7.01 28.03
C VAL A 412 6.84 5.88 27.05
N GLY A 413 7.12 6.09 25.77
CA GLY A 413 6.84 5.15 24.69
C GLY A 413 7.77 5.31 23.49
N GLU A 414 7.61 4.45 22.50
CA GLU A 414 8.39 4.45 21.27
C GLU A 414 7.49 4.72 20.06
N LYS A 415 7.88 5.64 19.19
CA LYS A 415 7.31 5.70 17.84
C LYS A 415 8.04 4.66 16.99
N GLN A 416 7.35 3.58 16.67
CA GLN A 416 7.91 2.48 15.89
C GLN A 416 6.97 2.01 14.79
N GLN A 417 7.55 1.28 13.83
CA GLN A 417 6.83 0.50 12.83
C GLN A 417 7.47 -0.87 12.66
N LEU A 418 6.67 -1.86 12.32
CA LEU A 418 7.09 -3.19 11.94
C LEU A 418 7.51 -3.24 10.48
N ARG A 419 8.44 -4.14 10.16
CA ARG A 419 8.89 -4.43 8.80
C ARG A 419 9.12 -5.93 8.63
N ILE A 420 9.01 -6.40 7.39
CA ILE A 420 9.31 -7.77 7.02
C ILE A 420 10.65 -7.78 6.28
N GLU A 421 11.57 -8.63 6.73
CA GLU A 421 12.89 -8.79 6.13
C GLU A 421 13.29 -10.25 6.05
N GLU A 422 14.30 -10.56 5.22
CA GLU A 422 14.91 -11.89 5.18
C GLU A 422 15.42 -12.29 6.58
N GLU A 423 15.18 -13.55 6.94
CA GLU A 423 15.67 -14.14 8.17
C GLU A 423 17.20 -14.28 8.09
N THR A 424 17.87 -13.62 9.01
CA THR A 424 19.33 -13.59 9.13
C THR A 424 19.70 -14.25 10.45
N ALA A 425 20.52 -15.30 10.38
CA ALA A 425 20.98 -15.98 11.58
C ALA A 425 21.70 -15.01 12.52
N ASN A 426 21.34 -15.06 13.80
CA ASN A 426 21.90 -14.24 14.89
C ASN A 426 21.58 -12.74 14.85
N GLU A 427 20.53 -12.31 14.15
CA GLU A 427 20.03 -10.92 14.25
C GLU A 427 18.82 -10.83 15.18
N ASN A 428 18.78 -9.82 16.04
CA ASN A 428 17.61 -9.55 16.90
C ASN A 428 16.53 -8.70 16.19
N GLU A 429 15.35 -8.59 16.81
CA GLU A 429 14.19 -7.86 16.25
C GLU A 429 14.47 -6.39 15.89
N TYR A 430 15.52 -5.78 16.45
CA TYR A 430 15.86 -4.37 16.23
C TYR A 430 17.05 -4.18 15.28
N GLU A 431 17.80 -5.24 14.97
CA GLU A 431 18.97 -5.21 14.12
C GLU A 431 18.58 -5.25 12.65
N SER A 432 18.62 -4.09 11.98
CA SER A 432 18.84 -3.89 10.52
C SER A 432 18.20 -2.59 9.99
N TYR A 433 18.69 -1.43 10.45
CA TYR A 433 18.47 -0.15 9.75
C TYR A 433 19.76 0.66 9.55
N PHE A 434 20.88 0.19 10.13
CA PHE A 434 22.23 0.70 9.86
C PHE A 434 23.01 -0.36 9.09
N PRO A 435 23.15 -0.22 7.76
CA PRO A 435 23.89 -1.18 6.97
C PRO A 435 25.39 -1.04 7.24
N ASN A 436 25.92 -1.84 8.18
CA ASN A 436 27.28 -2.35 8.04
C ASN A 436 27.32 -3.50 7.01
N LYS A 437 26.56 -3.39 5.90
CA LYS A 437 26.60 -4.37 4.80
C LYS A 437 27.92 -4.32 4.03
N ALA A 438 28.73 -3.26 4.18
CA ALA A 438 30.06 -3.17 3.59
C ALA A 438 31.07 -4.18 4.17
N HIS A 439 30.90 -4.65 5.41
CA HIS A 439 31.89 -5.54 6.04
C HIS A 439 31.56 -7.04 5.99
N ARG A 440 30.36 -7.42 5.52
CA ARG A 440 29.98 -8.85 5.45
C ARG A 440 30.28 -9.51 4.10
N LYS A 441 30.51 -8.74 3.02
CA LYS A 441 30.81 -9.33 1.71
C LYS A 441 32.25 -9.85 1.59
N ASP A 442 33.19 -9.31 2.37
CA ASP A 442 34.61 -9.73 2.34
C ASP A 442 34.95 -10.94 3.22
N ARG A 443 34.03 -11.42 4.07
CA ARG A 443 34.29 -12.58 4.95
C ARG A 443 33.81 -13.92 4.41
N ARG A 444 33.13 -13.96 3.26
CA ARG A 444 32.68 -15.22 2.61
C ARG A 444 33.62 -15.74 1.52
N SER A 445 34.78 -15.12 1.30
CA SER A 445 35.74 -15.51 0.25
C SER A 445 37.05 -16.11 0.76
N GLN A 446 37.14 -16.51 2.03
CA GLN A 446 38.30 -17.23 2.55
C GLN A 446 37.87 -18.54 3.19
N GLU A 447 37.75 -19.58 2.37
CA GLU A 447 38.06 -20.94 2.81
C GLU A 447 39.18 -21.54 1.95
N PRO A 448 39.99 -22.45 2.54
CA PRO A 448 41.30 -22.83 2.04
C PRO A 448 41.21 -24.14 1.24
N HIS A 449 41.71 -24.15 0.00
CA HIS A 449 41.86 -25.37 -0.77
C HIS A 449 43.32 -25.85 -0.82
N ASP A 450 43.54 -26.97 -0.14
CA ASP A 450 44.68 -27.86 -0.28
C ASP A 450 44.71 -28.57 -1.65
N ARG A 451 45.92 -28.54 -2.24
CA ARG A 451 46.68 -29.58 -2.99
C ARG A 451 46.10 -30.37 -4.19
N HIS A 452 47.08 -30.65 -5.08
CA HIS A 452 47.14 -31.54 -6.27
C HIS A 452 46.51 -30.97 -7.54
N GLY A 453 47.15 -30.92 -8.71
CA GLY A 453 48.47 -31.38 -9.16
C GLY A 453 48.57 -31.13 -10.67
N ASP A 454 49.78 -31.36 -11.19
CA ASP A 454 50.14 -31.57 -12.59
C ASP A 454 50.54 -30.43 -13.54
N HIS A 455 51.58 -30.80 -14.27
CA HIS A 455 52.52 -30.04 -15.07
C HIS A 455 51.93 -29.45 -16.37
N ARG A 456 52.43 -28.28 -16.79
CA ARG A 456 53.15 -28.12 -18.08
C ARG A 456 53.75 -26.72 -18.25
N ALA A 457 54.92 -26.73 -18.88
CA ALA A 457 55.85 -25.63 -19.12
C ALA A 457 55.41 -24.69 -20.26
N HIS A 458 55.96 -23.47 -20.30
CA HIS A 458 56.88 -23.02 -21.36
C HIS A 458 57.36 -21.55 -21.15
N HIS A 459 58.70 -21.41 -21.20
CA HIS A 459 59.57 -20.30 -21.65
C HIS A 459 59.10 -18.83 -21.57
N ALA A 460 59.73 -17.94 -20.79
CA ALA A 460 61.10 -17.36 -20.89
C ALA A 460 61.24 -16.16 -21.85
N ARG A 461 61.66 -15.02 -21.27
CA ARG A 461 62.35 -13.81 -21.78
C ARG A 461 61.72 -12.58 -21.08
N GLY A 462 62.42 -11.71 -20.37
CA GLY A 462 63.84 -11.41 -20.25
C GLY A 462 64.02 -9.87 -20.24
N GLY A 463 64.79 -9.35 -19.29
CA GLY A 463 65.30 -7.96 -19.26
C GLY A 463 64.59 -7.04 -18.25
N ARG A 464 65.15 -6.84 -17.04
CA ARG A 464 66.24 -5.88 -16.66
C ARG A 464 65.69 -4.49 -16.32
N ASP A 465 65.66 -4.16 -15.03
CA ASP A 465 66.58 -3.22 -14.33
C ASP A 465 65.92 -1.82 -14.31
N ASP A 466 65.88 -1.00 -13.26
CA ASP A 466 66.75 -0.85 -12.11
C ASP A 466 66.09 0.07 -11.04
N ASN A 467 66.37 -0.24 -9.78
CA ASN A 467 66.73 0.65 -8.66
C ASN A 467 66.04 2.02 -8.36
N ARG A 468 65.28 2.02 -7.24
CA ARG A 468 65.47 2.85 -6.01
C ARG A 468 65.22 4.39 -6.09
N PRO A 469 65.21 5.17 -4.98
CA PRO A 469 64.02 5.42 -4.15
C PRO A 469 63.80 6.92 -3.81
N SER A 470 62.82 7.18 -2.93
CA SER A 470 62.86 8.24 -1.90
C SER A 470 62.16 9.59 -2.14
N SER A 471 61.47 9.97 -1.06
CA SER A 471 61.25 11.31 -0.50
C SER A 471 60.26 12.33 -1.12
N TYR A 472 59.25 12.65 -0.27
CA TYR A 472 58.96 13.98 0.27
C TYR A 472 58.45 15.12 -0.65
N ARG A 473 57.33 15.70 -0.16
CA ARG A 473 57.08 17.14 0.10
C ARG A 473 56.21 17.93 -0.88
N GLY A 474 55.15 18.49 -0.29
CA GLY A 474 54.58 19.81 -0.61
C GLY A 474 53.60 19.82 -1.78
N GLY A 475 52.40 20.38 -1.71
CA GLY A 475 51.93 21.49 -0.89
C GLY A 475 51.63 22.70 -1.79
N ASN A 476 50.46 23.30 -1.57
CA ASN A 476 49.98 24.59 -2.11
C ASN A 476 49.60 24.62 -3.60
N ARG A 477 48.75 25.54 -4.06
CA ARG A 477 47.62 26.36 -3.56
C ARG A 477 47.16 27.06 -4.84
N GLU A 478 45.85 27.24 -4.95
CA GLU A 478 45.16 28.33 -5.65
C GLU A 478 45.93 29.23 -6.63
N ARG A 479 45.46 29.25 -7.88
CA ARG A 479 45.40 30.40 -8.83
C ARG A 479 44.49 29.92 -9.97
N GLY A 480 43.54 30.65 -10.52
CA GLY A 480 43.26 32.08 -10.51
C GLY A 480 42.50 32.38 -11.80
N ARG A 481 41.53 33.29 -11.71
CA ARG A 481 40.57 33.75 -12.72
C ARG A 481 41.18 34.34 -14.00
N GLY A 482 40.32 34.39 -15.03
CA GLY A 482 40.30 35.41 -16.09
C GLY A 482 40.72 34.86 -17.47
N GLY A 483 40.05 35.11 -18.59
CA GLY A 483 39.06 36.11 -18.94
C GLY A 483 39.43 36.73 -20.30
N HIS A 484 38.49 36.64 -21.25
CA HIS A 484 38.32 37.48 -22.44
C HIS A 484 39.05 37.22 -23.78
N ARG A 485 38.21 37.33 -24.82
CA ARG A 485 38.35 37.96 -26.16
C ARG A 485 38.32 37.04 -27.40
N SER A 486 37.23 37.25 -28.15
CA SER A 486 36.97 37.17 -29.60
C SER A 486 38.22 37.35 -30.48
N ASN A 487 38.32 36.88 -31.73
CA ASN A 487 37.37 37.05 -32.83
C ASN A 487 37.82 36.27 -34.09
N ALA A 488 36.84 35.97 -34.96
CA ALA A 488 36.90 35.99 -36.44
C ALA A 488 37.60 34.88 -37.27
N TYR A 489 37.06 34.75 -38.49
CA TYR A 489 37.33 33.85 -39.63
C TYR A 489 36.62 32.48 -39.58
N GLY A 490 35.74 32.08 -40.50
CA GLY A 490 35.35 32.61 -41.81
C GLY A 490 35.41 31.50 -42.87
N ASN A 491 34.26 31.24 -43.54
CA ASN A 491 34.09 30.42 -44.77
C ASN A 491 34.34 28.90 -44.62
N ARG A 492 33.67 27.95 -45.29
CA ARG A 492 32.92 27.96 -46.56
C ARG A 492 32.23 26.59 -46.77
N GLY A 493 31.12 26.56 -47.51
CA GLY A 493 30.58 25.36 -48.20
C GLY A 493 29.46 24.64 -47.44
N GLY A 494 28.31 24.31 -48.01
CA GLY A 494 27.82 24.35 -49.38
C GLY A 494 26.43 23.70 -49.40
N GLN A 495 25.57 24.16 -50.31
CA GLN A 495 24.14 23.84 -50.43
C GLN A 495 23.84 22.38 -50.80
N ARG A 496 22.71 21.82 -50.29
CA ARG A 496 21.62 21.21 -51.09
C ARG A 496 20.49 20.60 -50.23
N GLY A 497 19.30 21.19 -50.37
CA GLY A 497 18.05 20.52 -50.72
C GLY A 497 17.34 19.56 -49.74
N GLY A 498 16.05 19.81 -49.51
CA GLY A 498 15.06 18.72 -49.38
C GLY A 498 14.11 18.81 -48.17
N TYR A 499 12.87 19.19 -48.42
CA TYR A 499 11.71 19.11 -47.53
C TYR A 499 11.50 17.72 -46.91
N ARG A 500 11.20 17.63 -45.61
CA ARG A 500 10.14 16.77 -45.02
C ARG A 500 9.93 17.06 -43.53
N GLY A 501 8.69 16.85 -43.09
CA GLY A 501 8.13 17.30 -41.82
C GLY A 501 8.57 16.55 -40.56
N ASP A 502 7.95 17.00 -39.47
CA ASP A 502 7.64 16.26 -38.23
C ASP A 502 8.78 15.93 -37.25
N ARG A 503 8.86 16.72 -36.16
CA ARG A 503 8.46 16.31 -34.79
C ARG A 503 9.03 17.28 -33.75
N GLY A 504 8.16 18.21 -33.34
CA GLY A 504 8.37 19.01 -32.13
C GLY A 504 8.35 18.12 -30.88
N GLY A 505 9.26 18.44 -29.97
CA GLY A 505 9.56 17.67 -28.76
C GLY A 505 8.36 17.45 -27.84
N GLY A 506 8.26 16.22 -27.34
CA GLY A 506 7.39 15.83 -26.25
C GLY A 506 7.77 16.55 -24.96
N GLY A 507 7.09 17.67 -24.71
CA GLY A 507 7.06 18.34 -23.43
C GLY A 507 6.48 17.42 -22.36
N ARG A 508 7.21 17.33 -21.24
CA ARG A 508 6.81 16.65 -20.01
C ARG A 508 5.44 17.16 -19.55
N GLY A 509 4.43 16.33 -19.74
CA GLY A 509 3.07 16.54 -19.25
C GLY A 509 3.04 16.54 -17.73
N ARG A 510 2.70 17.71 -17.18
CA ARG A 510 2.29 17.92 -15.79
C ARG A 510 1.01 17.12 -15.52
N GLY A 511 1.11 16.06 -14.71
CA GLY A 511 -0.05 15.44 -14.08
C GLY A 511 -0.50 16.25 -12.86
N ARG A 512 -1.50 17.11 -13.07
CA ARG A 512 -2.35 17.72 -12.03
C ARG A 512 -3.37 16.69 -11.53
N GLY A 513 -3.60 16.67 -10.22
CA GLY A 513 -4.92 16.40 -9.63
C GLY A 513 -5.20 14.97 -9.20
N GLY A 514 -5.63 14.82 -7.94
CA GLY A 514 -6.25 13.59 -7.43
C GLY A 514 -5.49 12.94 -6.27
N GLY A 515 -5.30 13.66 -5.17
CA GLY A 515 -4.98 13.05 -3.87
C GLY A 515 -6.22 12.36 -3.32
N GLY A 516 -6.57 11.20 -3.88
CA GLY A 516 -7.43 10.22 -3.23
C GLY A 516 -6.53 9.06 -2.83
N SER A 517 -6.43 8.79 -1.53
CA SER A 517 -5.70 7.62 -1.01
C SER A 517 -6.49 6.37 -1.38
N GLN A 518 -6.38 5.92 -2.62
CA GLN A 518 -6.95 4.65 -3.04
C GLN A 518 -5.96 3.55 -2.65
N TYR A 519 -6.40 2.60 -1.83
CA TYR A 519 -5.57 1.50 -1.35
C TYR A 519 -5.09 0.58 -2.49
N ARG A 520 -4.00 -0.17 -2.25
CA ARG A 520 -3.47 -1.12 -3.22
C ARG A 520 -4.23 -2.44 -3.13
N SER A 521 -5.04 -2.71 -4.14
CA SER A 521 -5.83 -3.95 -4.28
C SER A 521 -5.04 -5.06 -4.97
N LEU A 522 -5.69 -6.22 -5.18
CA LEU A 522 -5.19 -7.39 -5.93
C LEU A 522 -4.50 -7.04 -7.26
N ASP A 523 -4.92 -5.97 -7.94
CA ASP A 523 -4.49 -5.63 -9.30
C ASP A 523 -3.52 -4.45 -9.38
N ASP A 524 -3.20 -3.79 -8.26
CA ASP A 524 -2.43 -2.54 -8.24
C ASP A 524 -0.89 -2.75 -8.15
N VAL A 525 -0.41 -3.91 -8.57
CA VAL A 525 1.02 -4.24 -8.65
C VAL A 525 1.65 -3.70 -9.94
N ASP A 526 1.85 -2.38 -10.00
CA ASP A 526 2.60 -1.74 -11.09
C ASP A 526 4.02 -1.33 -10.66
N ASN A 527 4.96 -1.52 -11.59
CA ASN A 527 6.42 -1.40 -11.44
C ASN A 527 6.89 0.02 -11.07
N GLY A 528 7.12 0.26 -9.78
CA GLY A 528 7.75 1.50 -9.33
C GLY A 528 7.95 1.55 -7.82
N TYR A 529 9.10 1.07 -7.35
CA TYR A 529 9.59 1.37 -6.00
C TYR A 529 9.82 2.88 -5.89
N GLY A 530 8.85 3.60 -5.33
CA GLY A 530 8.92 5.05 -5.16
C GLY A 530 8.03 5.51 -4.01
N GLN A 531 8.68 5.99 -2.94
CA GLN A 531 8.08 6.63 -1.78
C GLN A 531 6.97 7.61 -2.17
N ARG A 532 5.74 7.40 -1.68
CA ARG A 532 4.73 8.45 -1.58
C ARG A 532 4.05 8.38 -0.22
N GLY A 533 4.22 9.48 0.52
CA GLY A 533 3.24 10.11 1.42
C GLY A 533 2.70 9.29 2.59
N GLN A 534 3.09 9.67 3.81
CA GLN A 534 2.33 9.38 5.03
C GLN A 534 0.98 10.09 4.98
N ASP A 535 -0.12 9.33 4.97
CA ASP A 535 -1.45 9.84 5.30
C ASP A 535 -1.55 9.98 6.83
N ASN A 536 -1.94 11.17 7.29
CA ASN A 536 -2.00 11.55 8.70
C ASN A 536 -3.45 11.41 9.21
N ASN A 537 -3.68 10.50 10.16
CA ASN A 537 -4.84 10.56 11.05
C ASN A 537 -4.34 10.97 12.46
N PRO A 538 -4.82 12.10 13.04
CA PRO A 538 -4.47 12.52 14.39
C PRO A 538 -5.05 11.63 15.51
N ASP A 539 -6.02 10.75 15.21
CA ASP A 539 -6.63 9.81 16.17
C ASP A 539 -5.92 8.44 16.24
N ALA A 540 -4.76 8.33 15.61
CA ALA A 540 -3.97 7.11 15.42
C ALA A 540 -3.32 6.47 16.67
N PHE A 541 -3.67 6.91 17.88
CA PHE A 541 -2.95 6.51 19.09
C PHE A 541 -3.83 6.24 20.31
N TYR A 542 -5.07 5.85 20.07
CA TYR A 542 -5.87 5.13 21.05
C TYR A 542 -6.34 3.79 20.48
#